data_AF-A0A8F2XW61-F1
#
_entry.id   AF-A0A8F2XW61-F1
#
_cell.length_a   1.000
_cell.length_b   1.000
_cell.length_c   1.000
_cell.angle_alpha   90.00
_cell.angle_beta   90.00
_cell.angle_gamma   90.00
#
_symmetry.space_group_name_H-M   'P 1'
#
loop_
_entity.id
_entity.type
_entity.pdbx_description
1 polymer ?
#
loop_
_entity_poly.entity_id
_entity_poly.type
_entity_poly.pdbx_seq_one_letter_code
_entity_poly.pdbx_strand_id
1 'polypeptide(L)'
;YVNPEGPNGNPDPMAAAVDIRETFRRMAMNDVETAALIVGGHTFGKTHGAGPADLVGPEPEAAPLEQMGLGWKSSYGTGTGKDAITTGIEVVWTNTPTKWDNSFLEILYGYEWELTKSPAGAWQYTAKDGAGAGTIPDPFGGPGRSPTMLATDLSLRVDPIYERITRRWLEHPEELADEFAKAWY
;
A
#
# COMPACT_ATOMS: atom_id res chain seq x y z
N TYR A 1 -3.19 -10.57 -1.83
CA TYR A 1 -2.60 -11.81 -2.38
C TYR A 1 -1.55 -12.37 -1.44
N VAL A 2 -0.46 -11.63 -1.26
CA VAL A 2 0.55 -11.90 -0.23
C VAL A 2 0.24 -11.12 1.05
N ASN A 3 1.01 -11.38 2.11
CA ASN A 3 0.98 -10.57 3.31
C ASN A 3 1.65 -9.20 3.03
N PRO A 4 0.96 -8.05 3.27
CA PRO A 4 1.51 -6.72 3.00
C PRO A 4 2.74 -6.36 3.85
N GLU A 5 2.94 -7.05 4.97
CA GLU A 5 4.10 -6.92 5.86
C GLU A 5 5.25 -7.86 5.48
N GLY A 6 5.15 -8.57 4.35
CA GLY A 6 6.11 -9.58 3.90
C GLY A 6 5.85 -10.99 4.44
N PRO A 7 6.60 -12.01 4.00
CA PRO A 7 6.31 -13.41 4.29
C PRO A 7 6.24 -13.68 5.80
N ASN A 8 5.10 -14.17 6.26
CA ASN A 8 4.82 -14.41 7.69
C ASN A 8 4.98 -13.17 8.59
N GLY A 9 4.79 -11.96 8.06
CA GLY A 9 4.96 -10.71 8.80
C GLY A 9 6.41 -10.27 9.00
N ASN A 10 7.36 -10.90 8.29
CA ASN A 10 8.74 -10.43 8.23
C ASN A 10 8.90 -9.44 7.05
N PRO A 11 9.21 -8.16 7.30
CA PRO A 11 9.23 -7.13 6.26
C PRO A 11 10.54 -7.14 5.47
N ASP A 12 10.81 -8.27 4.80
CA ASP A 12 11.90 -8.43 3.83
C ASP A 12 11.33 -8.26 2.42
N PRO A 13 11.65 -7.16 1.71
CA PRO A 13 11.12 -6.89 0.37
C PRO A 13 11.59 -7.90 -0.69
N MET A 14 12.82 -8.44 -0.57
CA MET A 14 13.31 -9.42 -1.53
C MET A 14 12.56 -10.76 -1.37
N ALA A 15 12.31 -11.17 -0.13
CA ALA A 15 11.51 -12.35 0.16
C ALA A 15 10.04 -12.15 -0.26
N ALA A 16 9.46 -10.97 0.00
CA ALA A 16 8.10 -10.64 -0.41
C ALA A 16 7.93 -10.70 -1.95
N ALA A 17 8.94 -10.29 -2.72
CA ALA A 17 8.92 -10.36 -4.19
C ALA A 17 8.74 -11.80 -4.73
N VAL A 18 9.28 -12.80 -4.04
CA VAL A 18 9.11 -14.22 -4.42
C VAL A 18 7.65 -14.63 -4.30
N ASP A 19 7.01 -14.31 -3.18
CA ASP A 19 5.60 -14.62 -2.94
C ASP A 19 4.69 -13.82 -3.89
N ILE A 20 5.02 -12.54 -4.16
CA ILE A 20 4.27 -11.70 -5.10
C ILE A 20 4.27 -12.38 -6.47
N ARG A 21 5.46 -12.72 -6.98
CA ARG A 21 5.62 -13.36 -8.28
C ARG A 21 4.84 -14.66 -8.39
N GLU A 22 4.96 -15.54 -7.40
CA GLU A 22 4.30 -16.85 -7.47
C GLU A 22 2.78 -16.75 -7.33
N THR A 23 2.27 -15.89 -6.45
CA THR A 23 0.83 -15.73 -6.26
C THR A 23 0.17 -15.09 -7.48
N PHE A 24 0.77 -14.03 -8.04
CA PHE A 24 0.25 -13.40 -9.26
C PHE A 24 0.36 -14.32 -10.49
N ARG A 25 1.45 -15.10 -10.61
CA ARG A 25 1.56 -16.13 -11.67
C ARG A 25 0.42 -17.15 -11.59
N ARG A 26 0.02 -17.57 -10.37
CA ARG A 26 -1.14 -18.46 -10.17
C ARG A 26 -2.48 -17.80 -10.52
N MET A 27 -2.48 -16.48 -10.68
CA MET A 27 -3.62 -15.68 -11.10
C MET A 27 -3.46 -15.15 -12.54
N ALA A 28 -2.65 -15.84 -13.34
CA ALA A 28 -2.41 -15.57 -14.75
C ALA A 28 -1.75 -14.21 -15.06
N MET A 29 -1.09 -13.59 -14.09
CA MET A 29 -0.33 -12.35 -14.27
C MET A 29 1.17 -12.64 -14.31
N ASN A 30 1.85 -12.17 -15.36
CA ASN A 30 3.31 -12.23 -15.49
C ASN A 30 3.98 -11.05 -14.75
N ASP A 31 5.31 -10.93 -14.81
CA ASP A 31 6.06 -9.91 -14.08
C ASP A 31 5.67 -8.46 -14.44
N VAL A 32 5.43 -8.20 -15.74
CA VAL A 32 5.04 -6.87 -16.25
C VAL A 32 3.63 -6.54 -15.75
N GLU A 33 2.67 -7.45 -15.95
CA GLU A 33 1.28 -7.25 -15.51
C GLU A 33 1.20 -7.06 -13.98
N THR A 34 1.96 -7.87 -13.23
CA THR A 34 2.03 -7.78 -11.76
C THR A 34 2.54 -6.42 -11.30
N ALA A 35 3.67 -5.96 -11.85
CA ALA A 35 4.21 -4.67 -11.51
C ALA A 35 3.24 -3.54 -11.88
N ALA A 36 2.61 -3.62 -13.07
CA ALA A 36 1.66 -2.62 -13.53
C ALA A 36 0.45 -2.53 -12.61
N LEU A 37 -0.13 -3.66 -12.21
CA LEU A 37 -1.27 -3.73 -11.30
C LEU A 37 -0.97 -3.14 -9.92
N ILE A 38 0.19 -3.45 -9.34
CA ILE A 38 0.55 -2.95 -8.00
C ILE A 38 0.82 -1.45 -8.06
N VAL A 39 1.65 -0.99 -8.99
CA VAL A 39 1.94 0.44 -9.17
C VAL A 39 0.65 1.20 -9.47
N GLY A 40 -0.11 0.77 -10.48
CA GLY A 40 -1.32 1.48 -10.90
C GLY A 40 -2.41 1.47 -9.84
N GLY A 41 -2.54 0.40 -9.05
CA GLY A 41 -3.44 0.34 -7.91
C GLY A 41 -3.04 1.28 -6.79
N HIS A 42 -1.78 1.24 -6.36
CA HIS A 42 -1.26 2.07 -5.27
C HIS A 42 -0.92 3.51 -5.67
N THR A 43 -1.07 3.89 -6.94
CA THR A 43 -1.18 5.30 -7.35
C THR A 43 -2.37 6.00 -6.67
N PHE A 44 -3.39 5.23 -6.24
CA PHE A 44 -4.61 5.75 -5.62
C PHE A 44 -4.76 5.36 -4.15
N GLY A 45 -5.47 6.23 -3.42
CA GLY A 45 -5.99 5.94 -2.10
C GLY A 45 -4.94 5.84 -1.00
N LYS A 46 -5.25 5.02 0.01
CA LYS A 46 -4.45 4.78 1.21
C LYS A 46 -4.87 3.49 1.90
N THR A 47 -4.05 3.00 2.82
CA THR A 47 -4.43 1.96 3.78
C THR A 47 -5.05 2.57 5.05
N HIS A 48 -5.58 1.75 5.96
CA HIS A 48 -6.24 2.23 7.20
C HIS A 48 -5.84 1.40 8.42
N GLY A 49 -5.29 2.07 9.43
CA GLY A 49 -4.69 1.54 10.65
C GLY A 49 -4.53 2.62 11.71
N ALA A 50 -5.54 3.47 11.87
CA ALA A 50 -5.50 4.65 12.74
C ALA A 50 -5.36 4.34 14.25
N GLY A 51 -5.63 3.10 14.66
CA GLY A 51 -5.58 2.67 16.06
C GLY A 51 -5.45 1.15 16.21
N PRO A 52 -5.47 0.64 17.46
CA PRO A 52 -5.28 -0.77 17.78
C PRO A 52 -6.27 -1.70 17.06
N ALA A 53 -5.77 -2.78 16.46
CA ALA A 53 -6.57 -3.72 15.68
C ALA A 53 -7.57 -4.55 16.53
N ASP A 54 -7.31 -4.70 17.83
CA ASP A 54 -8.18 -5.41 18.77
C ASP A 54 -9.47 -4.63 19.14
N LEU A 55 -9.58 -3.38 18.71
CA LEU A 55 -10.79 -2.57 18.81
C LEU A 55 -11.74 -2.76 17.62
N VAL A 56 -11.39 -3.61 16.66
CA VAL A 56 -12.24 -3.98 15.52
C VAL A 56 -13.06 -5.21 15.89
N GLY A 57 -14.39 -5.08 15.82
CA GLY A 57 -15.33 -6.17 16.12
C GLY A 57 -15.37 -7.29 15.07
N PRO A 58 -16.30 -8.25 15.24
CA PRO A 58 -16.39 -9.42 14.37
C PRO A 58 -16.66 -9.06 12.90
N GLU A 59 -16.21 -9.92 12.01
CA GLU A 59 -16.46 -9.88 10.57
C GLU A 59 -17.96 -10.05 10.24
N PRO A 60 -18.40 -9.71 9.00
CA PRO A 60 -19.83 -9.65 8.65
C PRO A 60 -20.66 -10.90 9.00
N GLU A 61 -20.14 -12.09 8.76
CA GLU A 61 -20.86 -13.35 9.02
C GLU A 61 -21.03 -13.68 10.51
N ALA A 62 -20.20 -13.08 11.38
CA ALA A 62 -20.28 -13.22 12.84
C ALA A 62 -20.83 -11.95 13.51
N ALA A 63 -21.19 -10.92 12.74
CA ALA A 63 -21.72 -9.68 13.24
C ALA A 63 -23.18 -9.86 13.71
N PRO A 64 -23.61 -9.14 14.77
CA PRO A 64 -24.97 -9.23 15.26
C PRO A 64 -25.96 -8.62 14.24
N LEU A 65 -27.20 -9.12 14.25
CA LEU A 65 -28.21 -8.82 13.22
C LEU A 65 -28.39 -7.33 12.98
N GLU A 66 -28.37 -6.49 14.02
CA GLU A 66 -28.57 -5.04 13.93
C GLU A 66 -27.52 -4.30 13.09
N GLN A 67 -26.39 -4.93 12.75
CA GLN A 67 -25.39 -4.38 11.84
C GLN A 67 -25.73 -4.59 10.35
N MET A 68 -26.87 -5.23 10.05
CA MET A 68 -27.46 -5.30 8.70
C MET A 68 -26.50 -5.85 7.62
N GLY A 69 -25.75 -6.90 7.97
CA GLY A 69 -24.78 -7.53 7.07
C GLY A 69 -23.44 -6.80 6.94
N LEU A 70 -23.22 -5.75 7.74
CA LEU A 70 -21.91 -5.12 7.91
C LEU A 70 -21.19 -5.72 9.12
N GLY A 71 -19.86 -5.78 9.05
CA GLY A 71 -18.99 -6.23 10.14
C GLY A 71 -17.83 -5.26 10.37
N TRP A 72 -16.84 -5.70 11.15
CA TRP A 72 -15.65 -4.93 11.52
C TRP A 72 -15.98 -3.57 12.15
N LYS A 73 -17.10 -3.49 12.88
CA LYS A 73 -17.46 -2.28 13.62
C LYS A 73 -16.34 -1.97 14.63
N SER A 74 -15.71 -0.82 14.46
CA SER A 74 -14.62 -0.37 15.33
C SER A 74 -15.14 0.44 16.51
N SER A 75 -14.59 0.18 17.70
CA SER A 75 -14.80 1.00 18.90
C SER A 75 -13.71 2.07 19.10
N TYR A 76 -12.75 2.19 18.17
CA TYR A 76 -11.70 3.19 18.24
C TYR A 76 -12.19 4.55 17.70
N GLY A 77 -12.19 5.59 18.54
CA GLY A 77 -12.63 6.93 18.14
C GLY A 77 -14.05 6.94 17.57
N THR A 78 -14.22 7.51 16.39
CA THR A 78 -15.47 7.46 15.61
C THR A 78 -15.71 6.12 14.90
N GLY A 79 -14.70 5.25 14.83
CA GLY A 79 -14.74 3.93 14.19
C GLY A 79 -14.75 3.97 12.65
N THR A 80 -14.71 5.15 12.04
CA THR A 80 -14.79 5.36 10.58
C THR A 80 -13.97 6.59 10.19
N GLY A 81 -13.85 6.87 8.88
CA GLY A 81 -13.21 8.08 8.38
C GLY A 81 -11.80 8.27 8.91
N LYS A 82 -11.58 9.31 9.72
CA LYS A 82 -10.26 9.64 10.29
C LYS A 82 -9.73 8.57 11.25
N ASP A 83 -10.62 7.80 11.87
CA ASP A 83 -10.30 6.73 12.82
C ASP A 83 -10.47 5.33 12.21
N ALA A 84 -10.56 5.23 10.88
CA ALA A 84 -10.77 3.96 10.20
C ALA A 84 -9.60 2.99 10.42
N ILE A 85 -9.95 1.72 10.65
CA ILE A 85 -9.02 0.59 10.74
C ILE A 85 -9.53 -0.48 9.77
N THR A 86 -8.64 -0.97 8.91
CA THR A 86 -8.97 -2.02 7.94
C THR A 86 -7.85 -3.05 7.89
N THR A 87 -6.66 -2.65 7.46
CA THR A 87 -5.50 -3.55 7.40
C THR A 87 -4.63 -3.44 8.64
N GLY A 88 -4.79 -2.39 9.44
CA GLY A 88 -3.87 -2.04 10.53
C GLY A 88 -2.62 -1.29 10.06
N ILE A 89 -2.38 -1.18 8.76
CA ILE A 89 -1.29 -0.38 8.18
C ILE A 89 -1.79 1.04 7.89
N GLU A 90 -0.96 2.07 8.04
CA GLU A 90 -1.35 3.47 7.85
C GLU A 90 -0.40 4.18 6.85
N VAL A 91 -0.47 3.74 5.59
CA VAL A 91 0.32 4.22 4.44
C VAL A 91 -0.57 5.07 3.54
N VAL A 92 -0.02 6.21 3.08
CA VAL A 92 -0.52 6.98 1.94
C VAL A 92 0.64 7.06 0.95
N TRP A 93 0.48 6.46 -0.23
CA TRP A 93 1.57 6.27 -1.18
C TRP A 93 1.92 7.55 -1.95
N THR A 94 0.91 8.27 -2.41
CA THR A 94 1.06 9.42 -3.32
C THR A 94 0.61 10.73 -2.67
N ASN A 95 1.18 11.84 -3.14
CA ASN A 95 0.74 13.19 -2.80
C ASN A 95 -0.57 13.59 -3.53
N THR A 96 -1.07 12.72 -4.41
CA THR A 96 -2.24 12.91 -5.27
C THR A 96 -3.19 11.69 -5.19
N PRO A 97 -3.71 11.29 -4.01
CA PRO A 97 -4.36 9.98 -3.81
C PRO A 97 -5.62 9.72 -4.65
N THR A 98 -6.18 10.75 -5.28
CA THR A 98 -7.42 10.69 -6.08
C THR A 98 -7.19 11.04 -7.54
N LYS A 99 -5.93 11.04 -8.01
CA LYS A 99 -5.56 11.42 -9.36
C LYS A 99 -4.52 10.47 -9.92
N TRP A 100 -4.71 10.06 -11.17
CA TRP A 100 -3.70 9.32 -11.93
C TRP A 100 -2.55 10.25 -12.32
N ASP A 101 -1.34 9.89 -11.89
CA ASP A 101 -0.05 10.44 -12.30
C ASP A 101 1.05 9.43 -11.94
N ASN A 102 2.33 9.80 -12.10
CA ASN A 102 3.46 8.89 -11.85
C ASN A 102 4.01 8.98 -10.42
N SER A 103 3.29 9.63 -9.49
CA SER A 103 3.81 9.94 -8.15
C SER A 103 4.22 8.71 -7.36
N PHE A 104 3.57 7.54 -7.55
CA PHE A 104 3.95 6.32 -6.85
C PHE A 104 5.41 5.93 -7.15
N LEU A 105 5.80 5.86 -8.42
CA LEU A 105 7.16 5.51 -8.82
C LEU A 105 8.16 6.61 -8.49
N GLU A 106 7.77 7.87 -8.70
CA GLU A 106 8.59 9.03 -8.33
C GLU A 106 8.94 9.02 -6.83
N ILE A 107 7.97 8.72 -5.97
CA ILE A 107 8.17 8.61 -4.53
C ILE A 107 8.98 7.35 -4.20
N LEU A 108 8.65 6.18 -4.76
CA LEU A 108 9.34 4.90 -4.50
C LEU A 108 10.86 5.01 -4.75
N TYR A 109 11.25 5.67 -5.83
CA TYR A 109 12.65 5.84 -6.23
C TYR A 109 13.29 7.14 -5.69
N GLY A 110 12.49 8.17 -5.41
CA GLY A 110 12.97 9.48 -4.98
C GLY A 110 13.42 9.55 -3.51
N TYR A 111 13.10 8.53 -2.70
CA TYR A 111 13.47 8.45 -1.30
C TYR A 111 14.19 7.15 -0.96
N GLU A 112 14.97 7.20 0.11
CA GLU A 112 15.44 5.99 0.80
C GLU A 112 14.46 5.61 1.91
N TRP A 113 14.34 4.32 2.20
CA TRP A 113 13.27 3.79 3.05
C TRP A 113 13.82 3.13 4.32
N GLU A 114 13.19 3.40 5.45
CA GLU A 114 13.46 2.71 6.73
C GLU A 114 12.20 2.10 7.33
N LEU A 115 12.39 1.01 8.07
CA LEU A 115 11.30 0.33 8.76
C LEU A 115 10.73 1.19 9.87
N THR A 116 9.40 1.21 9.95
CA THR A 116 8.65 1.82 11.03
C THR A 116 7.42 0.98 11.34
N LYS A 117 6.64 1.38 12.35
CA LYS A 117 5.37 0.75 12.70
C LYS A 117 4.20 1.72 12.57
N SER A 118 3.07 1.19 12.12
CA SER A 118 1.79 1.90 12.10
C SER A 118 1.30 2.19 13.53
N PRO A 119 0.27 3.04 13.70
CA PRO A 119 -0.41 3.20 14.99
C PRO A 119 -0.99 1.89 15.55
N ALA A 120 -1.32 0.92 14.69
CA ALA A 120 -1.78 -0.42 15.09
C ALA A 120 -0.64 -1.43 15.32
N GLY A 121 0.62 -1.04 15.12
CA GLY A 121 1.81 -1.88 15.32
C GLY A 121 2.25 -2.71 14.11
N ALA A 122 1.62 -2.53 12.95
CA ALA A 122 1.97 -3.23 11.70
C ALA A 122 3.24 -2.66 11.07
N TRP A 123 4.03 -3.49 10.39
CA TRP A 123 5.22 -3.07 9.66
C TRP A 123 4.86 -2.24 8.43
N GLN A 124 5.59 -1.13 8.25
CA GLN A 124 5.56 -0.31 7.04
C GLN A 124 6.90 0.39 6.86
N TYR A 125 7.09 1.07 5.75
CA TYR A 125 8.26 1.90 5.48
C TYR A 125 7.90 3.39 5.45
N THR A 126 8.84 4.22 5.86
CA THR A 126 8.78 5.68 5.70
C THR A 126 10.10 6.20 5.13
N ALA A 127 10.07 7.39 4.55
CA ALA A 127 11.27 8.03 4.02
C ALA A 127 12.28 8.35 5.13
N LYS A 128 13.53 7.97 4.91
CA LYS A 128 14.65 8.20 5.86
C LYS A 128 14.89 9.67 6.15
N ASP A 129 15.50 9.93 7.30
CA ASP A 129 16.01 11.25 7.71
C ASP A 129 14.94 12.35 7.73
N GLY A 130 13.66 11.97 7.85
CA GLY A 130 12.53 12.89 7.80
C GLY A 130 12.31 13.54 6.41
N ALA A 131 12.88 12.96 5.36
CA ALA A 131 12.75 13.49 4.00
C ALA A 131 11.28 13.50 3.55
N GLY A 132 10.87 14.57 2.87
CA GLY A 132 9.49 14.72 2.41
C GLY A 132 8.45 14.93 3.51
N ALA A 133 8.84 15.27 4.74
CA ALA A 133 7.88 15.57 5.80
C ALA A 133 6.86 16.64 5.36
N GLY A 134 5.57 16.32 5.51
CA GLY A 134 4.48 17.25 5.19
C GLY A 134 4.01 17.26 3.73
N THR A 135 4.63 16.49 2.83
CA THR A 135 4.30 16.52 1.39
C THR A 135 3.08 15.68 1.04
N ILE A 136 2.76 14.65 1.85
CA ILE A 136 1.62 13.77 1.60
C ILE A 136 0.38 14.31 2.33
N PRO A 137 -0.77 14.51 1.64
CA PRO A 137 -1.94 15.13 2.24
C PRO A 137 -2.62 14.20 3.25
N ASP A 138 -3.24 14.79 4.27
CA ASP A 138 -4.13 14.07 5.18
C ASP A 138 -5.52 13.86 4.54
N PRO A 139 -6.14 12.67 4.69
CA PRO A 139 -7.42 12.36 4.07
C PRO A 139 -8.60 13.26 4.53
N PHE A 140 -8.50 13.91 5.69
CA PHE A 140 -9.57 14.75 6.26
C PHE A 140 -9.08 16.16 6.62
N GLY A 141 -8.10 16.68 5.89
CA GLY A 141 -7.63 18.06 6.04
C GLY A 141 -6.79 18.32 7.30
N GLY A 142 -6.24 17.27 7.91
CA GLY A 142 -5.21 17.38 8.94
C GLY A 142 -3.84 17.86 8.40
N PRO A 143 -2.80 17.86 9.25
CA PRO A 143 -1.45 18.24 8.84
C PRO A 143 -0.89 17.27 7.79
N GLY A 144 -0.01 17.78 6.93
CA GLY A 144 0.72 16.94 5.98
C GLY A 144 1.55 15.85 6.66
N ARG A 145 1.81 14.78 5.91
CA ARG A 145 2.42 13.52 6.37
C ARG A 145 3.71 13.25 5.58
N SER A 146 4.56 12.38 6.08
CA SER A 146 5.73 11.90 5.36
C SER A 146 5.37 10.82 4.33
N PRO A 147 6.20 10.62 3.29
CA PRO A 147 6.07 9.48 2.37
C PRO A 147 6.13 8.15 3.11
N THR A 148 5.30 7.21 2.66
CA THR A 148 5.18 5.87 3.24
C THR A 148 4.93 4.82 2.17
N MET A 149 5.40 3.60 2.38
CA MET A 149 5.27 2.46 1.48
C MET A 149 5.08 1.16 2.27
N LEU A 150 4.48 0.14 1.64
CA LEU A 150 4.44 -1.22 2.19
C LEU A 150 5.77 -1.95 1.93
N ALA A 151 6.00 -3.06 2.66
CA ALA A 151 7.13 -3.94 2.36
C ALA A 151 7.02 -4.55 0.95
N THR A 152 5.80 -4.85 0.52
CA THR A 152 5.50 -5.35 -0.84
C THR A 152 5.76 -4.30 -1.92
N ASP A 153 5.62 -3.01 -1.61
CA ASP A 153 5.89 -1.94 -2.58
C ASP A 153 7.40 -1.80 -2.83
N LEU A 154 8.20 -1.86 -1.76
CA LEU A 154 9.66 -1.88 -1.88
C LEU A 154 10.17 -3.07 -2.70
N SER A 155 9.42 -4.17 -2.73
CA SER A 155 9.78 -5.35 -3.54
C SER A 155 9.90 -4.98 -5.02
N LEU A 156 9.13 -4.00 -5.49
CA LEU A 156 9.14 -3.52 -6.87
C LEU A 156 10.41 -2.79 -7.26
N ARG A 157 11.14 -2.24 -6.28
CA ARG A 157 12.44 -1.57 -6.46
C ARG A 157 13.62 -2.45 -6.07
N VAL A 158 13.42 -3.41 -5.17
CA VAL A 158 14.49 -4.26 -4.62
C VAL A 158 14.71 -5.52 -5.46
N ASP A 159 13.64 -6.13 -5.99
CA ASP A 159 13.75 -7.30 -6.85
C ASP A 159 14.36 -6.94 -8.22
N PRO A 160 15.36 -7.69 -8.73
CA PRO A 160 16.06 -7.31 -9.97
C PRO A 160 15.19 -7.31 -11.24
N ILE A 161 14.09 -8.04 -11.28
CA ILE A 161 13.18 -8.06 -12.44
C ILE A 161 12.21 -6.88 -12.32
N TYR A 162 11.58 -6.71 -11.17
CA TYR A 162 10.65 -5.59 -10.97
C TYR A 162 11.35 -4.23 -11.00
N GLU A 163 12.59 -4.14 -10.53
CA GLU A 163 13.38 -2.89 -10.59
C GLU A 163 13.58 -2.44 -12.03
N ARG A 164 13.99 -3.34 -12.92
CA ARG A 164 14.16 -3.02 -14.35
C ARG A 164 12.87 -2.55 -15.00
N ILE A 165 11.75 -3.19 -14.67
CA ILE A 165 10.42 -2.84 -15.19
C ILE A 165 9.99 -1.47 -14.66
N THR A 166 10.08 -1.25 -13.35
CA THR A 166 9.57 -0.02 -12.73
C THR A 166 10.49 1.18 -12.91
N ARG A 167 11.81 1.01 -13.00
CA ARG A 167 12.72 2.08 -13.45
C ARG A 167 12.39 2.54 -14.87
N ARG A 168 12.07 1.60 -15.77
CA ARG A 168 11.65 1.94 -17.14
C ARG A 168 10.43 2.86 -17.11
N TRP A 169 9.43 2.50 -16.33
CA TRP A 169 8.19 3.28 -16.20
C TRP A 169 8.32 4.58 -15.43
N LEU A 170 9.33 4.71 -14.57
CA LEU A 170 9.67 6.00 -13.97
C LEU A 170 10.06 7.02 -15.05
N GLU A 171 10.83 6.57 -16.05
CA GLU A 171 11.29 7.40 -17.17
C GLU A 171 10.27 7.47 -18.33
N HIS A 172 9.35 6.50 -18.39
CA HIS A 172 8.34 6.31 -19.45
C HIS A 172 6.95 6.01 -18.86
N PRO A 173 6.30 6.98 -18.18
CA PRO A 173 5.00 6.77 -17.52
C PRO A 173 3.86 6.37 -18.47
N GLU A 174 3.98 6.69 -19.76
CA GLU A 174 3.05 6.26 -20.80
C GLU A 174 3.02 4.74 -20.98
N GLU A 175 4.15 4.06 -20.79
CA GLU A 175 4.24 2.59 -20.87
C GLU A 175 3.54 1.96 -19.66
N LEU A 176 3.68 2.54 -18.46
CA LEU A 176 2.91 2.11 -17.29
C LEU A 176 1.41 2.25 -17.53
N ALA A 177 0.97 3.38 -18.10
CA ALA A 177 -0.45 3.61 -18.36
C ALA A 177 -1.03 2.57 -19.32
N ASP A 178 -0.30 2.19 -20.37
CA ASP A 178 -0.70 1.15 -21.31
C ASP A 178 -0.72 -0.25 -20.66
N GLU A 179 0.36 -0.64 -19.97
CA GLU A 179 0.44 -1.95 -19.31
C GLU A 179 -0.57 -2.11 -18.18
N PHE A 180 -0.82 -1.05 -17.41
CA PHE A 180 -1.85 -1.08 -16.37
C PHE A 180 -3.25 -1.20 -16.97
N ALA A 181 -3.56 -0.45 -18.03
CA ALA A 181 -4.85 -0.54 -18.70
C ALA A 181 -5.13 -1.95 -19.24
N LYS A 182 -4.12 -2.60 -19.82
CA LYS A 182 -4.23 -3.98 -20.33
C LYS A 182 -4.34 -5.01 -19.21
N ALA A 183 -3.54 -4.90 -18.15
CA ALA A 183 -3.55 -5.85 -17.04
C ALA A 183 -4.80 -5.72 -16.17
N TRP A 184 -5.41 -4.54 -16.11
CA TRP A 184 -6.64 -4.28 -15.37
C TRP A 184 -7.90 -4.79 -16.07
N TYR A 185 -7.92 -4.81 -17.41
CA TYR A 185 -9.06 -5.25 -18.23
C TYR A 185 -9.23 -6.77 -18.23
#